data_AF-A0AAV2SF45-F1
#
_entry.id   AF-A0AAV2SF45-F1
#
_cell.length_a   1.000
_cell.length_b   1.000
_cell.length_c   1.000
_cell.angle_alpha   90.00
_cell.angle_beta   90.00
_cell.angle_gamma   90.00
#
_symmetry.space_group_name_H-M   'P 1'
#
loop_
_entity.id
_entity.type
_entity.pdbx_description
1 polymer ?
#
loop_
_entity_poly.entity_id
_entity_poly.type
_entity_poly.pdbx_seq_one_letter_code
_entity_poly.pdbx_strand_id
1 'polypeptide(L)'
;NRNTNILTAAHFYSKPNDNTIGLFNRHAWAAASWMKQFGGSKKYHLKRTGGVVVKESGLYYLYAQLVYSSGFANAGYQMLVDGLPVLMCTLDRGFTTNSCHTSGVAYVAK
;
A
#
# COMPACT_ATOMS: atom_id res chain seq x y z
N ASN A 1 31.12 7.41 13.90
CA ASN A 1 29.67 7.28 13.73
C ASN A 1 29.26 7.53 12.30
N ARG A 2 29.20 6.48 11.46
CA ARG A 2 28.54 6.59 10.15
C ARG A 2 27.04 6.41 10.41
N ASN A 3 26.27 7.49 10.34
CA ASN A 3 24.83 7.39 10.09
C ASN A 3 24.66 6.83 8.68
N THR A 4 24.78 5.52 8.53
CA THR A 4 24.32 4.85 7.31
C THR A 4 22.82 4.97 7.30
N ASN A 5 22.30 5.76 6.36
CA ASN A 5 20.88 5.77 6.01
C ASN A 5 20.53 4.36 5.50
N ILE A 6 20.14 3.47 6.41
CA ILE A 6 19.70 2.12 6.06
C ILE A 6 18.33 2.29 5.41
N LEU A 7 18.25 1.98 4.13
CA LEU A 7 16.97 1.87 3.44
C LEU A 7 16.15 0.77 4.10
N THR A 8 14.93 1.12 4.54
CA THR A 8 13.98 0.15 5.08
C THR A 8 12.80 0.03 4.14
N ALA A 9 12.25 -1.17 4.03
CA ALA A 9 11.17 -1.48 3.12
C ALA A 9 10.07 -2.28 3.82
N ALA A 10 8.86 -2.14 3.28
CA ALA A 10 7.71 -2.96 3.61
C ALA A 10 6.95 -3.30 2.35
N HIS A 11 6.36 -4.48 2.31
CA HIS A 11 5.46 -4.89 1.25
C HIS A 11 4.28 -5.65 1.85
N PHE A 12 3.08 -5.26 1.44
CA PHE A 12 1.84 -5.92 1.80
C PHE A 12 1.15 -6.39 0.53
N TYR A 13 0.58 -7.58 0.58
CA TYR A 13 -0.11 -8.20 -0.55
C TYR A 13 -1.49 -8.72 -0.12
N SER A 14 -2.40 -8.85 -1.09
CA SER A 14 -3.73 -9.39 -0.83
C SER A 14 -3.64 -10.86 -0.42
N LYS A 15 -4.35 -11.27 0.63
CA LYS A 15 -4.52 -12.70 0.93
C LYS A 15 -5.39 -13.36 -0.14
N PRO A 16 -5.15 -14.63 -0.48
CA PRO A 16 -5.99 -15.37 -1.41
C PRO A 16 -7.46 -15.37 -0.96
N ASN A 17 -8.39 -15.26 -1.91
CA ASN A 17 -9.85 -15.34 -1.73
C ASN A 17 -10.51 -14.20 -0.93
N ASP A 18 -9.83 -13.09 -0.67
CA ASP A 18 -10.47 -11.89 -0.14
C ASP A 18 -10.91 -10.98 -1.30
N ASN A 19 -12.22 -11.03 -1.61
CA ASN A 19 -12.85 -10.21 -2.65
C ASN A 19 -13.42 -8.90 -2.07
N THR A 20 -13.02 -8.49 -0.85
CA THR A 20 -13.62 -7.31 -0.23
C THR A 20 -13.27 -6.03 -0.99
N ILE A 21 -14.33 -5.36 -1.46
CA ILE A 21 -14.27 -4.03 -2.04
C ILE A 21 -14.04 -3.05 -0.88
N GLY A 22 -12.78 -2.75 -0.58
CA GLY A 22 -12.44 -1.74 0.40
C GLY A 22 -11.10 -1.98 1.08
N LEU A 23 -10.21 -1.01 0.99
CA LEU A 23 -8.88 -0.97 1.60
C LEU A 23 -8.91 -0.99 3.15
N PHE A 24 -10.09 -1.07 3.78
CA PHE A 24 -10.28 -0.94 5.23
C PHE A 24 -10.42 -2.26 6.00
N ASN A 25 -9.85 -3.35 5.48
CA ASN A 25 -9.91 -4.65 6.14
C ASN A 25 -8.52 -5.28 6.29
N ARG A 26 -8.04 -5.41 7.54
CA ARG A 26 -6.80 -6.16 7.85
C ARG A 26 -6.82 -7.59 7.31
N HIS A 27 -8.00 -8.20 7.24
CA HIS A 27 -8.11 -9.58 6.81
C HIS A 27 -7.72 -9.73 5.33
N ALA A 28 -7.87 -8.68 4.52
CA ALA A 28 -7.49 -8.64 3.11
C ALA A 28 -5.98 -8.58 2.88
N TRP A 29 -5.17 -8.08 3.82
CA TRP A 29 -3.74 -7.86 3.60
C TRP A 29 -2.85 -8.74 4.49
N ALA A 30 -1.72 -9.18 3.92
CA ALA A 30 -0.63 -9.85 4.63
C ALA A 30 0.68 -9.11 4.40
N ALA A 31 1.54 -9.07 5.42
CA ALA A 31 2.91 -8.59 5.28
C ALA A 31 3.75 -9.66 4.57
N ALA A 32 4.65 -9.23 3.68
CA ALA A 32 5.59 -10.14 3.05
C ALA A 32 6.48 -10.85 4.09
N SER A 33 6.73 -12.14 3.88
CA SER A 33 7.45 -12.99 4.85
C SER A 33 8.86 -12.48 5.17
N TRP A 34 9.53 -11.86 4.19
CA TRP A 34 10.87 -11.30 4.33
C TRP A 34 10.92 -10.08 5.28
N MET A 35 9.80 -9.39 5.52
CA MET A 35 9.77 -8.23 6.41
C MET A 35 10.18 -8.58 7.84
N LYS A 36 9.93 -9.82 8.29
CA LYS A 36 10.36 -10.31 9.60
C LYS A 36 11.89 -10.48 9.66
N GLN A 37 12.51 -10.90 8.56
CA GLN A 37 13.93 -11.22 8.49
C GLN A 37 14.82 -9.97 8.63
N PHE A 38 14.37 -8.84 8.09
CA PHE A 38 15.11 -7.56 8.12
C PHE A 38 14.57 -6.55 9.16
N GLY A 39 13.71 -6.99 10.08
CA GLY A 39 13.14 -6.13 11.12
C GLY A 39 12.12 -5.10 10.63
N GLY A 40 11.68 -5.18 9.36
CA GLY A 40 10.66 -4.31 8.78
C GLY A 40 9.34 -4.34 9.56
N SER A 41 8.96 -5.50 10.12
CA SER A 41 7.74 -5.62 10.96
C SER A 41 7.77 -4.78 12.24
N LYS A 42 8.96 -4.36 12.71
CA LYS A 42 9.06 -3.45 13.86
C LYS A 42 8.75 -2.01 13.47
N LYS A 43 9.02 -1.62 12.22
CA LYS A 43 8.86 -0.25 11.69
C LYS A 43 7.53 -0.02 10.98
N TYR A 44 7.01 -1.05 10.32
CA TYR A 44 5.79 -1.00 9.53
C TYR A 44 4.81 -2.06 10.01
N HIS A 45 3.58 -1.66 10.36
CA HIS A 45 2.56 -2.59 10.82
C HIS A 45 1.19 -2.29 10.24
N LEU A 46 0.46 -3.37 9.91
CA LEU A 46 -0.89 -3.30 9.38
C LEU A 46 -1.90 -3.13 10.53
N LYS A 47 -2.66 -2.03 10.53
CA LYS A 47 -3.77 -1.79 11.44
C LYS A 47 -4.93 -2.75 11.15
N ARG A 48 -5.81 -2.93 12.14
CA ARG A 48 -7.07 -3.70 11.98
C ARG A 48 -7.94 -3.17 10.83
N THR A 49 -7.86 -1.87 10.59
CA THR A 49 -8.57 -1.15 9.52
C THR A 49 -7.84 -1.20 8.18
N GLY A 50 -6.88 -2.09 7.95
CA GLY A 50 -6.19 -2.22 6.64
C GLY A 50 -5.15 -1.13 6.32
N GLY A 51 -5.10 -0.03 7.08
CA GLY A 51 -4.06 0.99 6.94
C GLY A 51 -2.67 0.52 7.40
N VAL A 52 -1.61 1.04 6.80
CA VAL A 52 -0.22 0.82 7.23
C VAL A 52 0.20 1.94 8.16
N VAL A 53 0.81 1.58 9.28
CA VAL A 53 1.43 2.52 10.20
C VAL A 53 2.93 2.49 10.03
N VAL A 54 3.50 3.68 9.92
CA VAL A 54 4.94 3.94 9.87
C VAL A 54 5.35 4.56 11.21
N LYS A 55 6.41 4.03 11.84
CA LYS A 55 6.83 4.50 13.19
C LYS A 55 7.80 5.68 13.20
N GLU A 56 8.41 5.97 12.06
CA GLU A 56 9.44 6.98 11.88
C GLU A 56 8.94 7.97 10.83
N SER A 57 9.13 9.28 11.05
CA SER A 57 8.81 10.27 10.02
C SER A 57 9.88 10.26 8.93
N GLY A 58 9.51 10.58 7.69
CA GLY A 58 10.48 10.65 6.61
C GLY A 58 9.85 10.71 5.23
N LEU A 59 10.71 10.74 4.21
CA LEU A 59 10.31 10.57 2.82
C LEU A 59 10.21 9.08 2.50
N TYR A 60 9.07 8.68 1.98
CA TYR A 60 8.78 7.30 1.60
C TYR A 60 8.45 7.23 0.12
N TYR A 61 9.08 6.27 -0.56
CA TYR A 61 8.59 5.80 -1.84
C TYR A 61 7.40 4.87 -1.57
N LEU A 62 6.22 5.32 -1.99
CA LEU A 62 4.96 4.62 -1.84
C LEU A 62 4.57 4.01 -3.19
N TYR A 63 3.97 2.82 -3.15
CA TYR A 63 3.37 2.21 -4.32
C TYR A 63 2.18 1.35 -3.94
N ALA A 64 1.29 1.14 -4.90
CA ALA A 64 0.22 0.16 -4.80
C ALA A 64 -0.10 -0.40 -6.19
N GLN A 65 -0.69 -1.58 -6.21
CA GLN A 65 -1.28 -2.16 -7.41
C GLN A 65 -2.52 -2.95 -7.02
N LEU A 66 -3.64 -2.66 -7.66
CA LEU A 66 -4.91 -3.37 -7.46
C LEU A 66 -5.34 -4.02 -8.77
N VAL A 67 -5.93 -5.21 -8.68
CA VAL A 67 -6.59 -5.90 -9.80
C VAL A 67 -8.09 -5.85 -9.58
N TYR A 68 -8.81 -5.36 -10.58
CA TYR A 68 -10.26 -5.17 -10.57
C TYR A 68 -10.95 -6.28 -11.37
N SER A 69 -12.08 -6.79 -10.88
CA SER A 69 -12.92 -7.64 -11.72
C SER A 69 -13.55 -6.82 -12.85
N SER A 70 -13.74 -7.45 -14.01
CA SER A 70 -14.42 -6.83 -15.15
C SER A 70 -15.83 -6.35 -14.76
N GLY A 71 -16.26 -5.22 -15.31
CA GLY A 71 -17.62 -4.71 -15.15
C GLY A 71 -17.78 -3.48 -14.24
N PHE A 72 -16.74 -3.05 -13.51
CA PHE A 72 -16.78 -1.77 -12.78
C PHE A 72 -16.49 -0.61 -13.74
N ALA A 73 -17.50 0.23 -14.00
CA ALA A 73 -17.28 1.52 -14.64
C ALA A 73 -16.48 2.42 -13.68
N ASN A 74 -15.34 2.94 -14.14
CA ASN A 74 -14.46 3.86 -13.39
C ASN A 74 -13.76 3.21 -12.19
N ALA A 75 -13.03 2.12 -12.42
CA ALA A 75 -12.21 1.48 -11.40
C ALA A 75 -10.99 2.33 -11.04
N GLY A 76 -10.68 2.47 -9.75
CA GLY A 76 -9.53 3.24 -9.30
C GLY A 76 -9.37 3.23 -7.79
N TYR A 77 -8.28 3.83 -7.32
CA TYR A 77 -8.01 4.00 -5.89
C TYR A 77 -7.18 5.27 -5.65
N GLN A 78 -7.25 5.74 -4.41
CA GLN A 78 -6.37 6.78 -3.88
C GLN A 78 -5.54 6.20 -2.74
N MET A 79 -4.27 6.60 -2.67
CA MET A 79 -3.41 6.36 -1.52
C MET A 79 -3.50 7.56 -0.61
N LEU A 80 -3.84 7.31 0.65
CA LEU A 80 -3.98 8.35 1.67
C LEU A 80 -2.79 8.29 2.64
N VAL A 81 -2.20 9.45 2.93
CA VAL A 81 -1.28 9.63 4.07
C VAL A 81 -2.01 10.54 5.05
N ASP A 82 -2.24 10.05 6.27
CA ASP A 82 -2.99 10.77 7.31
C ASP A 82 -4.35 11.32 6.84
N GLY A 83 -5.03 10.54 5.99
CA GLY A 83 -6.35 10.88 5.43
C GLY A 83 -6.31 11.78 4.20
N LEU A 84 -5.13 12.28 3.80
CA LEU A 84 -4.97 13.15 2.63
C LEU A 84 -4.52 12.34 1.40
N PRO A 85 -5.17 12.53 0.23
CA PRO A 85 -4.78 11.83 -0.99
C PRO A 85 -3.42 12.33 -1.49
N VAL A 86 -2.47 11.40 -1.67
CA VAL A 86 -1.11 11.69 -2.17
C VAL A 86 -0.82 11.08 -3.53
N LEU A 87 -1.46 9.95 -3.86
CA LEU A 87 -1.35 9.27 -5.15
C LEU A 87 -2.72 8.72 -5.56
N MET A 88 -2.97 8.61 -6.86
CA MET A 88 -4.22 8.10 -7.40
C MET A 88 -3.96 7.27 -8.65
N CYS A 89 -4.77 6.23 -8.85
CA CYS A 89 -4.80 5.45 -10.06
C CYS A 89 -6.24 5.30 -10.53
N THR A 90 -6.50 5.57 -11.80
CA THR A 90 -7.83 5.42 -12.43
C THR A 90 -7.68 4.63 -13.73
N LEU A 91 -8.55 3.65 -13.93
CA LEU A 91 -8.71 2.93 -15.18
C LEU A 91 -9.93 3.49 -15.91
N ASP A 92 -9.71 3.91 -17.15
CA ASP A 92 -10.80 4.33 -18.02
C ASP A 92 -11.63 3.13 -18.50
N ARG A 93 -12.85 3.42 -18.95
CA ARG A 93 -13.75 2.42 -19.51
C ARG A 93 -13.14 1.79 -20.77
N GLY A 94 -13.10 0.46 -20.84
CA GLY A 94 -12.72 -0.27 -22.04
C GLY A 94 -11.27 -0.75 -22.11
N PHE A 95 -10.47 -0.57 -21.05
CA PHE A 95 -9.14 -1.20 -20.97
C PHE A 95 -9.24 -2.73 -20.81
N THR A 96 -8.35 -3.45 -21.50
CA THR A 96 -8.20 -4.91 -21.39
C THR A 96 -7.43 -5.33 -20.13
N THR A 97 -6.70 -4.39 -19.52
CA THR A 97 -5.92 -4.63 -18.31
C THR A 97 -6.76 -4.30 -17.08
N ASN A 98 -6.98 -5.33 -16.27
CA ASN A 98 -7.72 -5.21 -15.02
C ASN A 98 -6.87 -4.64 -13.86
N SER A 99 -5.59 -4.33 -14.08
CA SER A 99 -4.67 -3.85 -13.03
C SER A 99 -4.39 -2.36 -13.11
N CYS A 100 -4.47 -1.65 -11.98
CA CYS A 100 -4.06 -0.25 -11.85
C CYS A 100 -2.87 -0.16 -10.89
N HIS A 101 -1.77 0.48 -11.32
CA HIS A 101 -0.57 0.73 -10.50
C HIS A 101 -0.27 2.22 -10.43
N THR A 102 0.06 2.72 -9.25
CA THR A 102 0.67 4.05 -9.07
C THR A 102 1.76 3.99 -8.01
N SER A 103 2.75 4.87 -8.15
CA SER A 103 3.83 5.04 -7.20
C SER A 103 4.32 6.49 -7.16
N GLY A 104 5.02 6.87 -6.10
CA GLY A 104 5.55 8.21 -5.92
C GLY A 104 6.16 8.42 -4.55
N VAL A 105 6.69 9.62 -4.30
CA VAL A 105 7.32 9.98 -3.03
C VAL A 105 6.38 10.87 -2.23
N ALA A 106 6.19 10.55 -0.95
CA ALA A 106 5.46 11.38 -0.01
C ALA A 106 6.17 11.47 1.34
N TYR A 107 6.01 12.59 2.03
CA TYR A 107 6.40 12.70 3.43
C TYR A 107 5.35 12.03 4.32
N VAL A 108 5.78 11.18 5.23
CA VAL A 108 4.92 10.57 6.25
C VAL A 108 5.37 11.11 7.61
N ALA A 109 4.43 11.70 8.34
CA ALA A 109 4.64 12.15 9.71
C ALA A 109 4.35 11.01 10.69
N LYS A 110 4.89 11.13 11.91
CA LYS A 110 4.62 10.21 13.02
C LYS A 110 3.40 10.65 13.80
#